data_AF-A0A9E5K6D3-F1
#
_entry.id   AF-A0A9E5K6D3-F1
#
_cell.length_a   1.000
_cell.length_b   1.000
_cell.length_c   1.000
_cell.angle_alpha   90.00
_cell.angle_beta   90.00
_cell.angle_gamma   90.00
#
_symmetry.space_group_name_H-M   'P 1'
#
loop_
_entity.id
_entity.type
_entity.pdbx_description
1 polymer ?
#
loop_
_entity_poly.entity_id
_entity_poly.type
_entity_poly.pdbx_seq_one_letter_code
_entity_poly.pdbx_strand_id
1 'polypeptide(L)'
;MPDIQSIPEVLYQADQPYHVHYDNLPLKNILTRIGLVNIQVDINTDILRGASGSAGSLNARLDKSLDEAGDIKADAVNLANHSIASHADGDGFVRMTDEERAKLDGIQSEANKLEIEIEDYDSNFLTVPPAGSNGILRFRKSSTIFMEFQSPDTVRLHSVFPPDAAHRHSYDLIPAYDVPSGPSYKNYRTTAVNTPFVEGSLRVYVNGARITNVPVKVLSYSASSVTVPNSGGIVVFPSSAWVGTYIESEDPEGGTFGLNRSLSPSDVIRIDFDEMILPPNSSSSSS
;
A
#
# COMPACT_ATOMS: atom_id res chain seq x y z
N MET A 1 -9.19 -17.03 -47.77
CA MET A 1 -8.45 -18.24 -47.36
C MET A 1 -9.15 -19.46 -47.93
N PRO A 2 -8.47 -20.59 -48.14
CA PRO A 2 -9.15 -21.86 -48.38
C PRO A 2 -10.08 -22.15 -47.20
N ASP A 3 -11.31 -22.57 -47.48
CA ASP A 3 -12.29 -22.88 -46.44
C ASP A 3 -11.88 -24.16 -45.70
N ILE A 4 -11.13 -24.00 -44.61
CA ILE A 4 -10.64 -25.14 -43.83
C ILE A 4 -11.79 -25.89 -43.12
N GLN A 5 -12.97 -25.28 -43.00
CA GLN A 5 -14.17 -25.96 -42.49
C GLN A 5 -14.71 -26.98 -43.51
N SER A 6 -14.30 -26.89 -44.78
CA SER A 6 -14.63 -27.88 -45.81
C SER A 6 -13.80 -29.18 -45.69
N ILE A 7 -12.75 -29.19 -44.86
CA ILE A 7 -11.97 -30.40 -44.60
C ILE A 7 -12.65 -31.17 -43.46
N PRO A 8 -13.09 -32.42 -43.69
CA PRO A 8 -13.79 -33.19 -42.67
C PRO A 8 -12.87 -33.49 -41.49
N GLU A 9 -13.42 -33.43 -40.28
CA GLU A 9 -12.71 -33.76 -39.05
C GLU A 9 -12.28 -35.23 -39.06
N VAL A 10 -11.01 -35.48 -38.74
CA VAL A 10 -10.47 -36.84 -38.62
C VAL A 10 -10.45 -37.19 -37.14
N LEU A 11 -11.54 -37.75 -36.64
CA LEU A 11 -11.65 -38.29 -35.27
C LEU A 11 -11.87 -39.79 -35.33
N TYR A 12 -11.26 -40.51 -34.39
CA TYR A 12 -11.51 -41.93 -34.23
C TYR A 12 -12.95 -42.17 -33.78
N GLN A 13 -13.58 -43.20 -34.35
CA GLN A 13 -14.93 -43.63 -34.03
C GLN A 13 -14.92 -44.70 -32.92
N ALA A 14 -16.07 -44.90 -32.27
CA ALA A 14 -16.18 -45.81 -31.13
C ALA A 14 -15.98 -47.30 -31.49
N ASP A 15 -16.15 -47.66 -32.76
CA ASP A 15 -15.97 -48.99 -33.33
C ASP A 15 -14.53 -49.27 -33.79
N GLN A 16 -13.61 -48.31 -33.66
CA GLN A 16 -12.21 -48.45 -34.04
C GLN A 16 -11.37 -49.01 -32.87
N PRO A 17 -10.25 -49.71 -33.14
CA PRO A 17 -9.49 -50.49 -32.14
C PRO A 17 -8.69 -49.65 -31.13
N TYR A 18 -8.83 -48.33 -31.18
CA TYR A 18 -8.08 -47.36 -30.39
C TYR A 18 -8.87 -46.92 -29.15
N HIS A 19 -8.21 -46.35 -28.15
CA HIS A 19 -8.89 -45.78 -26.98
C HIS A 19 -9.56 -44.47 -27.40
N VAL A 20 -10.76 -44.57 -27.97
CA VAL A 20 -11.48 -43.46 -28.63
C VAL A 20 -11.50 -42.15 -27.83
N HIS A 21 -11.56 -42.20 -26.50
CA HIS A 21 -11.55 -40.99 -25.67
C HIS A 21 -10.15 -40.42 -25.47
N TYR A 22 -9.15 -41.27 -25.24
CA TYR A 22 -7.77 -40.86 -24.96
C TYR A 22 -7.06 -40.40 -26.24
N ASP A 23 -7.20 -41.19 -27.32
CA ASP A 23 -6.52 -40.95 -28.59
C ASP A 23 -7.13 -39.78 -29.37
N ASN A 24 -8.42 -39.48 -29.17
CA ASN A 24 -9.04 -38.26 -29.70
C ASN A 24 -8.71 -37.00 -28.91
N LEU A 25 -8.16 -37.08 -27.69
CA LEU A 25 -7.84 -35.89 -26.90
C LEU A 25 -6.87 -34.94 -27.64
N PRO A 26 -5.71 -35.39 -28.16
CA PRO A 26 -4.84 -34.52 -28.95
C PRO A 26 -5.51 -34.01 -30.24
N LEU A 27 -6.34 -34.81 -30.90
CA LEU A 27 -7.04 -34.42 -32.12
C LEU A 27 -8.09 -33.33 -31.87
N LYS A 28 -8.87 -33.47 -30.79
CA LYS A 28 -9.83 -32.45 -30.33
C LYS A 28 -9.15 -31.13 -29.95
N ASN A 29 -7.97 -31.21 -29.33
CA ASN A 29 -7.17 -30.01 -29.04
C ASN A 29 -6.69 -29.31 -30.32
N ILE A 30 -6.29 -30.06 -31.35
CA ILE A 30 -5.92 -29.51 -32.66
C ILE A 30 -7.12 -28.85 -33.33
N LEU A 31 -8.28 -29.52 -33.37
CA LEU A 31 -9.52 -28.95 -33.93
C LEU A 31 -9.92 -27.65 -33.21
N THR A 32 -9.84 -27.64 -31.88
CA THR A 32 -10.13 -26.45 -31.07
C THR A 32 -9.17 -25.30 -31.43
N ARG A 33 -7.87 -25.60 -31.57
CA ARG A 33 -6.87 -24.59 -31.97
C ARG A 33 -7.13 -24.05 -33.38
N ILE A 34 -7.50 -24.90 -34.33
CA ILE A 34 -7.85 -24.48 -35.70
C ILE A 34 -9.06 -23.52 -35.66
N GLY A 35 -10.08 -23.84 -34.88
CA GLY A 35 -11.24 -22.96 -34.67
C GLY A 35 -10.85 -21.58 -34.14
N LEU A 36 -10.00 -21.53 -33.09
CA LEU A 36 -9.52 -20.27 -32.52
C LEU A 36 -8.70 -19.45 -33.52
N VAL A 37 -7.83 -20.09 -34.30
CA VAL A 37 -7.03 -19.40 -35.33
C VAL A 37 -7.93 -18.79 -36.40
N ASN A 38 -8.95 -19.52 -36.87
CA ASN A 38 -9.89 -19.00 -37.87
C ASN A 38 -10.65 -17.79 -37.34
N ILE A 39 -11.16 -17.86 -36.10
CA ILE A 39 -11.85 -16.73 -35.46
C ILE A 39 -10.94 -15.50 -35.40
N GLN A 40 -9.67 -15.66 -35.01
CA GLN A 40 -8.74 -14.53 -34.95
C GLN A 40 -8.41 -13.96 -36.33
N VAL A 41 -8.31 -14.81 -37.36
CA VAL A 41 -8.10 -14.36 -38.74
C VAL A 41 -9.31 -13.59 -39.26
N ASP A 42 -10.53 -14.01 -38.95
CA ASP A 42 -11.75 -13.30 -39.31
C ASP A 42 -11.83 -11.94 -38.61
N ILE A 43 -11.57 -11.91 -37.30
CA ILE A 43 -11.46 -10.65 -36.53
C ILE A 43 -10.42 -9.72 -37.15
N ASN A 44 -9.23 -10.22 -37.46
CA ASN A 44 -8.18 -9.41 -38.09
C ASN A 44 -8.61 -8.92 -39.48
N THR A 45 -9.30 -9.75 -40.25
CA THR A 45 -9.82 -9.39 -41.57
C THR A 45 -10.85 -8.27 -41.46
N ASP A 46 -11.75 -8.35 -40.48
CA ASP A 46 -12.77 -7.32 -40.25
C ASP A 46 -12.17 -6.03 -39.70
N ILE A 47 -11.18 -6.11 -38.80
CA ILE A 47 -10.40 -4.95 -38.34
C ILE A 47 -9.71 -4.29 -39.52
N LEU A 48 -9.04 -5.06 -40.40
CA LEU A 48 -8.36 -4.51 -41.57
C LEU A 48 -9.35 -3.90 -42.57
N ARG A 49 -10.51 -4.54 -42.79
CA ARG A 49 -11.58 -4.00 -43.65
C ARG A 49 -12.17 -2.71 -43.07
N GLY A 50 -12.43 -2.68 -41.76
CA GLY A 50 -12.92 -1.51 -41.04
C GLY A 50 -11.92 -0.36 -41.00
N ALA A 51 -10.64 -0.67 -40.77
CA ALA A 51 -9.54 0.31 -40.78
C ALA A 51 -9.29 0.93 -42.16
N SER A 52 -9.62 0.21 -43.24
CA SER A 52 -9.59 0.76 -44.60
C SER A 52 -10.63 1.87 -44.84
N GLY A 53 -11.63 1.98 -43.96
CA GLY A 53 -12.73 2.94 -44.06
C GLY A 53 -13.64 2.72 -45.27
N SER A 54 -14.55 3.66 -45.54
CA SER A 54 -15.45 3.64 -46.70
C SER A 54 -14.75 4.00 -48.02
N ALA A 55 -13.50 4.44 -47.96
CA ALA A 55 -12.73 4.85 -49.13
C ALA A 55 -12.02 3.69 -49.84
N GLY A 56 -12.07 2.46 -49.29
CA GLY A 56 -11.56 1.27 -49.97
C GLY A 56 -10.03 1.24 -50.09
N SER A 57 -9.52 0.82 -51.25
CA SER A 57 -8.08 0.63 -51.52
C SER A 57 -7.29 1.94 -51.48
N LEU A 58 -5.96 1.85 -51.33
CA LEU A 58 -5.08 3.02 -51.39
C LEU A 58 -5.28 3.83 -52.68
N ASN A 59 -5.47 3.16 -53.82
CA ASN A 59 -5.74 3.83 -55.09
C ASN A 59 -7.06 4.63 -55.02
N ALA A 60 -8.13 4.06 -54.48
CA ALA A 60 -9.40 4.77 -54.32
C ALA A 60 -9.32 5.96 -53.33
N ARG A 61 -8.40 5.90 -52.36
CA ARG A 61 -8.08 7.03 -51.48
C ARG A 61 -7.28 8.11 -52.20
N LEU A 62 -6.28 7.71 -52.99
CA LEU A 62 -5.47 8.62 -53.79
C LEU A 62 -6.32 9.32 -54.86
N ASP A 63 -7.23 8.61 -55.54
CA ASP A 63 -8.13 9.19 -56.54
C ASP A 63 -9.10 10.23 -55.94
N LYS A 64 -9.39 10.14 -54.64
CA LYS A 64 -10.17 11.17 -53.92
C LYS A 64 -9.34 12.38 -53.53
N SER A 65 -8.04 12.20 -53.33
CA SER A 65 -7.12 13.26 -52.89
C SER A 65 -6.34 13.91 -54.02
N LEU A 66 -6.14 13.25 -55.15
CA LEU A 66 -5.29 13.68 -56.26
C LEU A 66 -6.07 13.81 -57.57
N ASP A 67 -5.81 14.88 -58.32
CA ASP A 67 -6.34 15.05 -59.68
C ASP A 67 -5.56 14.20 -60.72
N GLU A 68 -5.95 14.31 -61.99
CA GLU A 68 -5.34 13.55 -63.08
C GLU A 68 -3.85 13.92 -63.33
N ALA A 69 -3.40 15.08 -62.85
CA ALA A 69 -2.01 15.52 -62.92
C ALA A 69 -1.18 15.05 -61.70
N GLY A 70 -1.83 14.51 -60.67
CA GLY A 70 -1.20 14.04 -59.43
C GLY A 70 -1.10 15.10 -58.35
N ASP A 71 -1.77 16.25 -58.49
CA ASP A 71 -1.81 17.32 -57.50
C ASP A 71 -2.98 17.13 -56.53
N ILE A 72 -2.86 17.63 -55.29
CA ILE A 72 -3.92 17.50 -54.28
C ILE A 72 -5.15 18.32 -54.71
N LYS A 73 -6.32 17.68 -54.81
CA LYS A 73 -7.59 18.36 -55.13
C LYS A 73 -7.88 19.45 -54.10
N ALA A 74 -8.23 20.65 -54.57
CA ALA A 74 -8.53 21.79 -53.70
C ALA A 74 -9.65 21.48 -52.68
N ASP A 75 -10.65 20.68 -53.06
CA ASP A 75 -11.76 20.28 -52.18
C ASP A 75 -11.34 19.26 -51.10
N ALA A 76 -10.20 18.58 -51.27
CA ALA A 76 -9.65 17.66 -50.27
C ALA A 76 -8.96 18.42 -49.11
N VAL A 77 -8.59 19.68 -49.32
CA VAL A 77 -8.11 20.59 -48.28
C VAL A 77 -9.29 21.45 -47.87
N ASN A 78 -9.91 21.16 -46.72
CA ASN A 78 -10.96 22.02 -46.18
C ASN A 78 -10.34 23.36 -45.73
N LEU A 79 -10.16 24.26 -46.68
CA LEU A 79 -9.52 25.56 -46.52
C LEU A 79 -10.28 26.43 -45.50
N ALA A 80 -11.57 26.15 -45.26
CA ALA A 80 -12.39 26.86 -44.28
C ALA A 80 -12.10 26.45 -42.82
N ASN A 81 -11.59 25.23 -42.56
CA ASN A 81 -11.37 24.74 -41.19
C ASN A 81 -9.90 24.50 -40.82
N HIS A 82 -8.97 24.43 -41.77
CA HIS A 82 -7.56 24.12 -41.49
C HIS A 82 -6.60 24.97 -42.34
N SER A 83 -6.64 26.28 -42.15
CA SER A 83 -5.56 27.14 -42.64
C SER A 83 -4.34 26.97 -41.74
N ILE A 84 -3.31 26.25 -42.20
CA ILE A 84 -2.03 26.17 -41.50
C ILE A 84 -1.31 27.53 -41.45
N ALA A 85 -1.70 28.48 -42.30
CA ALA A 85 -1.25 29.86 -42.24
C ALA A 85 -1.73 30.59 -40.96
N SER A 86 -2.72 30.03 -40.24
CA SER A 86 -3.09 30.48 -38.90
C SER A 86 -2.10 30.02 -37.81
N HIS A 87 -1.21 29.07 -38.12
CA HIS A 87 -0.25 28.47 -37.18
C HIS A 87 1.22 28.69 -37.58
N ALA A 88 1.53 28.99 -38.83
CA ALA A 88 2.89 29.17 -39.32
C ALA A 88 3.07 30.53 -40.00
N ASP A 89 3.88 31.38 -39.36
CA ASP A 89 4.81 32.31 -40.00
C ASP A 89 4.27 33.54 -40.75
N GLY A 90 3.38 34.29 -40.09
CA GLY A 90 3.18 35.72 -40.36
C GLY A 90 3.49 36.56 -39.11
N ASP A 91 4.78 36.82 -38.84
CA ASP A 91 5.31 37.68 -37.78
C ASP A 91 4.73 37.48 -36.37
N GLY A 92 5.09 36.35 -35.76
CA GLY A 92 5.74 36.39 -34.44
C GLY A 92 4.92 36.12 -33.17
N PHE A 93 3.60 35.94 -33.21
CA PHE A 93 2.84 35.54 -32.01
C PHE A 93 1.61 34.68 -32.33
N VAL A 94 1.37 33.65 -31.51
CA VAL A 94 0.04 33.02 -31.38
C VAL A 94 -0.91 34.11 -30.91
N ARG A 95 -1.81 34.58 -31.77
CA ARG A 95 -2.82 35.58 -31.43
C ARG A 95 -3.89 34.94 -30.56
N MET A 96 -3.60 34.81 -29.27
CA MET A 96 -4.65 34.56 -28.28
C MET A 96 -5.57 35.78 -28.25
N THR A 97 -6.88 35.55 -28.25
CA THR A 97 -7.85 36.61 -27.97
C THR A 97 -7.55 37.21 -26.60
N ASP A 98 -8.05 38.41 -26.33
CA ASP A 98 -7.88 39.00 -25.01
C ASP A 98 -8.53 38.14 -23.91
N GLU A 99 -9.60 37.38 -24.22
CA GLU A 99 -10.16 36.39 -23.28
C GLU A 99 -9.24 35.18 -23.06
N GLU A 100 -8.53 34.70 -24.09
CA GLU A 100 -7.58 33.59 -23.97
C GLU A 100 -6.31 33.99 -23.21
N ARG A 101 -5.83 35.23 -23.42
CA ARG A 101 -4.73 35.80 -22.64
C ARG A 101 -5.11 35.99 -21.16
N ALA A 102 -6.34 36.46 -20.89
CA ALA A 102 -6.86 36.59 -19.53
C ALA A 102 -6.92 35.23 -18.78
N LYS A 103 -7.16 34.12 -19.49
CA LYS A 103 -7.13 32.77 -18.90
C LYS A 103 -5.73 32.38 -18.42
N LEU A 104 -4.67 32.69 -19.19
CA LEU A 104 -3.30 32.37 -18.79
C LEU A 104 -2.81 33.25 -17.64
N ASP A 105 -3.21 34.53 -17.61
CA ASP A 105 -2.89 35.46 -16.53
C ASP A 105 -3.54 35.00 -15.20
N GLY A 106 -4.77 34.49 -15.26
CA GLY A 106 -5.46 33.87 -14.12
C GLY A 106 -4.81 32.56 -13.64
N ILE A 107 -4.27 31.75 -14.56
CA ILE A 107 -3.64 30.45 -14.23
C ILE A 107 -2.34 30.63 -13.44
N GLN A 108 -1.51 31.65 -13.71
CA GLN A 108 -0.31 31.90 -12.89
C GLN A 108 -0.64 32.46 -11.50
N SER A 109 -1.71 33.22 -11.38
CA SER A 109 -2.13 33.86 -10.12
C SER A 109 -2.80 32.88 -9.15
N GLU A 110 -3.65 31.98 -9.64
CA GLU A 110 -4.46 31.12 -8.75
C GLU A 110 -3.89 29.69 -8.57
N ALA A 111 -3.03 29.21 -9.47
CA ALA A 111 -2.48 27.85 -9.35
C ALA A 111 -1.52 27.65 -8.15
N ASN A 112 -0.97 28.74 -7.59
CA ASN A 112 -0.06 28.71 -6.44
C ASN A 112 -0.67 29.30 -5.15
N LYS A 113 -1.96 29.65 -5.17
CA LYS A 113 -2.63 30.24 -4.00
C LYS A 113 -3.17 29.13 -3.11
N LEU A 114 -2.40 28.76 -2.08
CA LEU A 114 -2.92 27.96 -0.97
C LEU A 114 -3.68 28.88 -0.02
N GLU A 115 -5.01 28.79 -0.05
CA GLU A 115 -5.87 29.48 0.90
C GLU A 115 -6.23 28.50 2.02
N ILE A 116 -5.93 28.89 3.27
CA ILE A 116 -6.26 28.10 4.45
C ILE A 116 -7.36 28.85 5.19
N GLU A 117 -8.51 28.19 5.35
CA GLU A 117 -9.63 28.70 6.12
C GLU A 117 -9.73 27.90 7.42
N ILE A 118 -9.89 28.59 8.55
CA ILE A 118 -10.00 27.95 9.86
C ILE A 118 -11.37 28.31 10.42
N GLU A 119 -12.19 27.28 10.58
CA GLU A 119 -13.55 27.37 11.07
C GLU A 119 -13.57 27.18 12.59
N ASP A 120 -13.84 28.27 13.31
CA ASP A 120 -13.96 28.30 14.77
C ASP A 120 -15.40 27.99 15.22
N TYR A 121 -15.93 26.86 14.76
CA TYR A 121 -17.20 26.31 15.24
C TYR A 121 -17.11 24.79 15.37
N ASP A 122 -17.72 24.24 16.41
CA ASP A 122 -17.63 22.82 16.77
C ASP A 122 -18.25 21.94 15.67
N SER A 123 -17.42 21.36 14.81
CA SER A 123 -17.85 20.35 13.84
C SER A 123 -16.77 19.28 13.69
N ASN A 124 -17.13 18.03 13.99
CA ASN A 124 -16.19 16.91 14.20
C ASN A 124 -15.55 16.32 12.94
N PHE A 125 -15.52 17.04 11.80
CA PHE A 125 -15.04 16.46 10.54
C PHE A 125 -14.23 17.43 9.71
N LEU A 126 -12.99 17.04 9.39
CA LEU A 126 -12.24 17.57 8.25
C LEU A 126 -13.08 17.33 6.98
N THR A 127 -13.67 18.39 6.44
CA THR A 127 -14.32 18.29 5.14
C THR A 127 -13.26 18.64 4.10
N VAL A 128 -12.70 17.62 3.45
CA VAL A 128 -12.00 17.84 2.19
C VAL A 128 -13.09 18.30 1.22
N PRO A 129 -13.04 19.54 0.75
CA PRO A 129 -14.10 20.04 -0.10
C PRO A 129 -14.12 19.21 -1.41
N PRO A 130 -15.32 18.96 -1.98
CA PRO A 130 -15.47 18.10 -3.13
C PRO A 130 -14.62 18.59 -4.30
N ALA A 131 -14.16 17.66 -5.14
CA ALA A 131 -13.38 17.97 -6.33
C ALA A 131 -14.06 19.09 -7.14
N GLY A 132 -13.42 20.27 -7.21
CA GLY A 132 -13.98 21.49 -7.81
C GLY A 132 -14.12 22.69 -6.87
N SER A 133 -13.84 22.55 -5.57
CA SER A 133 -13.64 23.70 -4.69
C SER A 133 -12.30 24.39 -4.96
N ASN A 134 -12.26 25.71 -4.80
CA ASN A 134 -11.16 26.64 -5.15
C ASN A 134 -9.83 26.45 -4.39
N GLY A 135 -9.37 25.22 -4.13
CA GLY A 135 -8.08 24.95 -3.47
C GLY A 135 -8.01 25.33 -1.99
N ILE A 136 -9.14 25.65 -1.34
CA ILE A 136 -9.17 26.06 0.06
C ILE A 136 -9.03 24.85 0.99
N LEU A 137 -8.01 24.84 1.84
CA LEU A 137 -7.85 23.86 2.91
C LEU A 137 -8.59 24.35 4.16
N ARG A 138 -9.61 23.62 4.60
CA ARG A 138 -10.42 23.97 5.77
C ARG A 138 -10.05 23.16 7.00
N PHE A 139 -9.60 23.84 8.06
CA PHE A 139 -9.44 23.22 9.38
C PHE A 139 -10.65 23.55 10.26
N ARG A 140 -11.18 22.53 10.93
CA ARG A 140 -12.26 22.67 11.91
C ARG A 140 -11.76 22.30 13.28
N LYS A 141 -12.22 23.03 14.29
CA LYS A 141 -11.98 22.67 15.68
C LYS A 141 -12.55 21.26 15.96
N SER A 142 -11.80 20.46 16.69
CA SER A 142 -12.26 19.15 17.16
C SER A 142 -12.31 19.14 18.69
N SER A 143 -12.96 18.14 19.27
CA SER A 143 -12.96 17.95 20.72
C SER A 143 -11.58 17.63 21.30
N THR A 144 -10.60 17.27 20.46
CA THR A 144 -9.24 16.86 20.89
C THR A 144 -8.16 17.87 20.54
N ILE A 145 -8.41 18.82 19.63
CA ILE A 145 -7.44 19.82 19.19
C ILE A 145 -8.13 21.18 19.08
N PHE A 146 -7.61 22.19 19.78
CA PHE A 146 -7.97 23.60 19.60
C PHE A 146 -6.82 24.36 18.95
N MET A 147 -7.16 25.43 18.23
CA MET A 147 -6.20 26.22 17.46
C MET A 147 -6.10 27.62 18.06
N GLU A 148 -4.88 28.12 18.25
CA GLU A 148 -4.61 29.47 18.72
C GLU A 148 -3.88 30.25 17.62
N PHE A 149 -4.46 31.37 17.20
CA PHE A 149 -3.84 32.28 16.25
C PHE A 149 -2.84 33.19 16.95
N GLN A 150 -1.59 33.14 16.48
CA GLN A 150 -0.54 34.06 16.86
C GLN A 150 -0.23 34.96 15.66
N SER A 151 -0.52 36.25 15.84
CA SER A 151 -0.24 37.27 14.84
C SER A 151 1.24 37.26 14.43
N PRO A 152 1.56 37.47 13.14
CA PRO A 152 0.63 37.75 12.04
C PRO A 152 0.13 36.51 11.28
N ASP A 153 0.84 35.38 11.36
CA ASP A 153 0.68 34.25 10.42
C ASP A 153 0.99 32.87 11.04
N THR A 154 1.01 32.77 12.37
CA THR A 154 1.29 31.50 13.08
C THR A 154 0.01 30.91 13.67
N VAL A 155 -0.20 29.60 13.47
CA VAL A 155 -1.28 28.85 14.12
C VAL A 155 -0.65 27.80 15.04
N ARG A 156 -0.96 27.86 16.34
CA ARG A 156 -0.59 26.82 17.31
C ARG A 156 -1.73 25.83 17.47
N LEU A 157 -1.42 24.55 17.32
CA LEU A 157 -2.35 23.46 17.60
C LEU A 157 -2.11 22.99 19.04
N HIS A 158 -3.14 23.10 19.87
CA HIS A 158 -3.13 22.61 21.24
C HIS A 158 -3.98 21.35 21.32
N SER A 159 -3.38 20.28 21.80
CA SER A 159 -4.12 19.07 22.12
C SER A 159 -4.82 19.26 23.48
N VAL A 160 -6.12 18.99 23.55
CA VAL A 160 -6.86 18.82 24.81
C VAL A 160 -6.76 17.37 25.31
N PHE A 161 -5.96 16.53 24.64
CA PHE A 161 -5.66 15.20 25.16
C PHE A 161 -5.03 15.33 26.54
N PRO A 162 -5.62 14.71 27.57
CA PRO A 162 -5.12 14.86 28.93
C PRO A 162 -3.65 14.42 29.00
N PRO A 163 -2.72 15.25 29.49
CA PRO A 163 -1.30 14.89 29.54
C PRO A 163 -1.05 13.68 30.44
N ASP A 164 -1.94 13.41 31.41
CA ASP A 164 -1.99 12.19 32.22
C ASP A 164 -2.36 10.94 31.42
N ALA A 165 -3.01 11.07 30.26
CA ALA A 165 -3.22 9.96 29.34
C ALA A 165 -2.03 9.76 28.37
N ALA A 166 -1.10 10.72 28.30
CA ALA A 166 0.07 10.62 27.43
C ALA A 166 1.09 9.63 28.01
N HIS A 167 1.35 8.58 27.25
CA HIS A 167 2.35 7.57 27.58
C HIS A 167 3.31 7.36 26.40
N ARG A 168 4.53 6.93 26.71
CA ARG A 168 5.52 6.51 25.72
C ARG A 168 5.56 4.99 25.72
N HIS A 169 5.22 4.38 24.60
CA HIS A 169 5.36 2.93 24.44
C HIS A 169 6.78 2.58 23.99
N SER A 170 7.42 1.67 24.73
CA SER A 170 8.70 1.06 24.39
C SER A 170 8.45 -0.32 23.79
N TYR A 171 9.02 -0.60 22.61
CA TYR A 171 8.80 -1.86 21.87
C TYR A 171 10.08 -2.70 21.79
N ASP A 172 9.93 -4.02 21.86
CA ASP A 172 10.94 -5.04 21.56
C ASP A 172 12.27 -4.85 22.32
N LEU A 173 12.20 -4.41 23.58
CA LEU A 173 13.38 -4.20 24.40
C LEU A 173 13.88 -5.52 25.00
N ILE A 174 15.19 -5.62 25.19
CA ILE A 174 15.81 -6.71 25.95
C ILE A 174 15.86 -6.27 27.42
N PRO A 175 15.15 -6.95 28.33
CA PRO A 175 15.20 -6.60 29.75
C PRO A 175 16.61 -6.81 30.32
N ALA A 176 16.99 -5.96 31.26
CA ALA A 176 18.22 -6.12 32.02
C ALA A 176 18.03 -7.13 33.16
N TYR A 177 19.10 -7.76 33.63
CA TYR A 177 19.03 -8.61 34.82
C TYR A 177 18.91 -7.76 36.08
N ASP A 178 18.13 -8.25 37.04
CA ASP A 178 17.88 -7.53 38.29
C ASP A 178 19.15 -7.33 39.13
N VAL A 179 20.04 -8.32 39.15
CA VAL A 179 21.28 -8.27 39.93
C VAL A 179 22.49 -8.02 39.01
N PRO A 180 23.36 -7.04 39.31
CA PRO A 180 24.55 -6.76 38.50
C PRO A 180 25.62 -7.87 38.50
N SER A 181 25.59 -8.78 39.48
CA SER A 181 26.63 -9.80 39.67
C SER A 181 26.47 -11.04 38.78
N GLY A 182 25.39 -11.15 38.02
CA GLY A 182 25.19 -12.21 37.05
C GLY A 182 23.73 -12.39 36.62
N PRO A 183 23.48 -13.10 35.51
CA PRO A 183 22.14 -13.31 35.00
C PRO A 183 21.37 -14.29 35.89
N SER A 184 20.34 -13.81 36.61
CA SER A 184 19.45 -14.70 37.40
C SER A 184 18.49 -15.51 36.52
N TYR A 185 18.29 -15.05 35.28
CA TYR A 185 17.30 -15.56 34.31
C TYR A 185 15.87 -15.70 34.86
N LYS A 186 15.58 -15.12 36.03
CA LYS A 186 14.29 -15.18 36.72
C LYS A 186 13.75 -13.78 36.99
N ASN A 187 14.62 -12.90 37.50
CA ASN A 187 14.28 -11.54 37.87
C ASN A 187 14.92 -10.55 36.90
N TYR A 188 14.11 -9.61 36.41
CA TYR A 188 14.44 -8.70 35.34
C TYR A 188 14.05 -7.26 35.70
N ARG A 189 14.79 -6.31 35.14
CA ARG A 189 14.51 -4.87 35.12
C ARG A 189 14.15 -4.51 33.69
N THR A 190 13.18 -3.62 33.49
CA THR A 190 12.72 -3.22 32.14
C THR A 190 13.86 -2.67 31.28
N THR A 191 14.74 -1.88 31.88
CA THR A 191 15.95 -1.31 31.27
C THR A 191 17.14 -1.42 32.23
N ALA A 192 18.33 -1.00 31.79
CA ALA A 192 19.51 -0.99 32.65
C ALA A 192 19.38 -0.06 33.89
N VAL A 193 18.47 0.91 33.85
CA VAL A 193 18.30 1.98 34.86
C VAL A 193 16.97 1.90 35.61
N ASN A 194 16.26 0.76 35.56
CA ASN A 194 14.97 0.55 36.24
C ASN A 194 13.93 1.57 35.84
N THR A 195 13.55 1.56 34.55
CA THR A 195 12.51 2.46 34.05
C THR A 195 11.13 2.00 34.56
N PRO A 196 10.42 2.83 35.36
CA PRO A 196 9.06 2.52 35.80
C PRO A 196 8.14 2.36 34.60
N PHE A 197 7.07 1.58 34.76
CA PHE A 197 6.07 1.37 33.72
C PHE A 197 4.65 1.52 34.26
N VAL A 198 3.69 1.78 33.38
CA VAL A 198 2.27 1.85 33.72
C VAL A 198 1.78 0.46 34.12
N GLU A 199 1.13 0.33 35.27
CA GLU A 199 0.58 -0.94 35.75
C GLU A 199 -0.32 -1.60 34.67
N GLY A 200 -0.07 -2.89 34.40
CA GLY A 200 -0.79 -3.65 33.37
C GLY A 200 -0.35 -3.39 31.92
N SER A 201 0.61 -2.48 31.67
CA SER A 201 1.14 -2.25 30.32
C SER A 201 2.24 -3.21 29.91
N LEU A 202 2.90 -3.88 30.87
CA LEU A 202 4.03 -4.77 30.60
C LEU A 202 3.59 -5.98 29.76
N ARG A 203 4.33 -6.22 28.68
CA ARG A 203 4.17 -7.40 27.82
C ARG A 203 5.52 -8.08 27.75
N VAL A 204 5.58 -9.34 28.17
CA VAL A 204 6.81 -10.14 28.12
C VAL A 204 6.64 -11.23 27.07
N TYR A 205 7.66 -11.40 26.24
CA TYR A 205 7.73 -12.44 25.21
C TYR A 205 8.94 -13.31 25.48
N VAL A 206 8.74 -14.62 25.52
CA VAL A 206 9.81 -15.60 25.65
C VAL A 206 9.75 -16.53 24.45
N ASN A 207 10.84 -16.61 23.68
CA ASN A 207 10.93 -17.37 22.43
C ASN A 207 9.78 -17.03 21.44
N GLY A 208 9.36 -15.76 21.41
CA GLY A 208 8.27 -15.26 20.56
C GLY A 208 6.85 -15.50 21.10
N ALA A 209 6.69 -16.24 22.20
CA ALA A 209 5.40 -16.42 22.85
C ALA A 209 5.17 -15.34 23.90
N ARG A 210 4.06 -14.59 23.79
CA ARG A 210 3.64 -13.65 24.82
C ARG A 210 3.21 -14.41 26.07
N ILE A 211 3.83 -14.12 27.20
CA ILE A 211 3.43 -14.64 28.51
C ILE A 211 2.63 -13.58 29.26
N THR A 212 1.73 -14.04 30.14
CA THR A 212 0.91 -13.18 31.00
C THR A 212 1.09 -13.63 32.45
N ASN A 213 0.21 -13.15 33.35
CA ASN A 213 0.08 -13.64 34.72
C ASN A 213 -0.59 -15.03 34.83
N VAL A 214 -0.98 -15.63 33.71
CA VAL A 214 -1.50 -17.00 33.63
C VAL A 214 -0.45 -17.90 32.98
N PRO A 215 -0.27 -19.15 33.42
CA PRO A 215 0.67 -20.09 32.80
C PRO A 215 0.47 -20.22 31.28
N VAL A 216 1.47 -19.79 30.50
CA VAL A 216 1.56 -20.03 29.06
C VAL A 216 2.65 -21.05 28.80
N LYS A 217 2.36 -22.09 28.02
CA LYS A 217 3.38 -23.08 27.65
C LYS A 217 4.38 -22.46 26.69
N VAL A 218 5.64 -22.36 27.11
CA VAL A 218 6.76 -21.88 26.30
C VAL A 218 7.72 -23.03 26.04
N LEU A 219 8.20 -23.14 24.80
CA LEU A 219 9.23 -24.09 24.44
C LEU A 219 10.53 -23.71 25.16
N SER A 220 11.02 -24.59 26.02
CA SER A 220 12.29 -24.42 26.72
C SER A 220 13.41 -25.11 25.94
N TYR A 221 14.40 -24.34 25.54
CA TYR A 221 15.62 -24.89 24.95
C TYR A 221 16.54 -25.36 26.08
N SER A 222 16.37 -26.60 26.54
CA SER A 222 17.43 -27.25 27.31
C SER A 222 18.51 -27.71 26.33
N ALA A 223 19.79 -27.52 26.67
CA ALA A 223 20.94 -27.78 25.78
C ALA A 223 21.13 -29.27 25.41
N SER A 224 20.22 -30.15 25.80
CA SER A 224 20.28 -31.59 25.57
C SER A 224 19.44 -31.98 24.36
N SER A 225 20.05 -31.83 23.19
CA SER A 225 19.71 -32.42 21.89
C SER A 225 18.32 -32.11 21.30
N VAL A 226 18.25 -31.04 20.52
CA VAL A 226 17.38 -31.03 19.33
C VAL A 226 18.04 -31.96 18.32
N THR A 227 17.53 -33.18 18.16
CA THR A 227 17.97 -34.06 17.08
C THR A 227 17.26 -33.62 15.81
N VAL A 228 17.96 -32.90 14.93
CA VAL A 228 17.47 -32.64 13.58
C VAL A 228 17.66 -33.94 12.79
N PRO A 229 16.61 -34.59 12.28
CA PRO A 229 16.80 -35.72 11.39
C PRO A 229 17.44 -35.18 10.11
N ASN A 230 18.69 -35.58 9.85
CA ASN A 230 19.41 -35.28 8.62
C ASN A 230 18.71 -35.96 7.43
N SER A 231 17.64 -35.35 6.92
CA SER A 231 17.06 -35.47 5.57
C SER A 231 15.58 -35.07 5.60
N GLY A 232 15.26 -33.77 5.69
CA GLY A 232 13.89 -33.26 5.50
C GLY A 232 12.86 -33.64 6.57
N GLY A 233 13.28 -34.05 7.76
CA GLY A 233 12.39 -34.47 8.85
C GLY A 233 11.86 -33.30 9.67
N ILE A 234 10.56 -33.32 9.96
CA ILE A 234 9.87 -32.46 10.93
C ILE A 234 10.64 -32.49 12.26
N VAL A 235 10.96 -31.32 12.81
CA VAL A 235 11.54 -31.20 14.15
C VAL A 235 10.44 -31.55 15.16
N VAL A 236 10.51 -32.77 15.71
CA VAL A 236 9.59 -33.21 16.77
C VAL A 236 10.19 -32.79 18.11
N PHE A 237 9.59 -31.77 18.73
CA PHE A 237 9.90 -31.43 20.11
C PHE A 237 9.19 -32.43 21.04
N PRO A 238 9.88 -33.05 22.01
CA PRO A 238 9.21 -33.90 22.99
C PRO A 238 8.19 -33.07 23.77
N SER A 239 7.08 -33.67 24.18
CA SER A 239 6.03 -32.97 24.95
C SER A 239 6.54 -32.38 26.28
N SER A 240 7.66 -32.89 26.79
CA SER A 240 8.38 -32.37 27.97
C SER A 240 9.18 -31.08 27.71
N ALA A 241 9.32 -30.64 26.45
CA ALA A 241 10.01 -29.39 26.10
C ALA A 241 9.15 -28.15 26.35
N TRP A 242 7.84 -28.30 26.57
CA TRP A 242 6.93 -27.20 26.84
C TRP A 242 6.75 -27.01 28.34
N VAL A 243 7.28 -25.90 28.86
CA VAL A 243 7.21 -25.57 30.29
C VAL A 243 6.29 -24.38 30.48
N GLY A 244 5.39 -24.45 31.46
CA GLY A 244 4.54 -23.33 31.82
C GLY A 244 5.37 -22.17 32.36
N THR A 245 5.38 -21.06 31.63
CA THR A 245 6.05 -19.81 32.01
C THR A 245 5.01 -18.71 32.15
N TYR A 246 5.10 -17.94 33.23
CA TYR A 246 4.25 -16.78 33.49
C TYR A 246 4.98 -15.76 34.36
N ILE A 247 4.44 -14.55 34.41
CA ILE A 247 4.92 -13.48 35.27
C ILE A 247 4.43 -13.77 36.69
N GLU A 248 5.36 -14.04 37.60
CA GLU A 248 5.09 -14.36 39.02
C GLU A 248 4.92 -13.09 39.85
N SER A 249 5.65 -12.02 39.52
CA SER A 249 5.60 -10.74 40.23
C SER A 249 5.93 -9.58 39.31
N GLU A 250 5.31 -8.43 39.54
CA GLU A 250 5.59 -7.16 38.87
C GLU A 250 5.74 -6.05 39.92
N ASP A 251 6.68 -5.14 39.70
CA ASP A 251 6.83 -3.88 40.44
C ASP A 251 6.89 -2.74 39.42
N PRO A 252 5.73 -2.17 39.06
CA PRO A 252 5.64 -1.10 38.06
C PRO A 252 6.43 0.15 38.45
N GLU A 253 6.45 0.50 39.74
CA GLU A 253 7.18 1.67 40.24
C GLU A 253 8.70 1.45 40.23
N GLY A 254 9.16 0.25 40.61
CA GLY A 254 10.56 -0.13 40.56
C GLY A 254 11.06 -0.55 39.17
N GLY A 255 10.18 -0.65 38.18
CA GLY A 255 10.54 -1.09 36.82
C GLY A 255 11.06 -2.52 36.76
N THR A 256 10.55 -3.42 37.62
CA THR A 256 11.03 -4.81 37.72
C THR A 256 9.92 -5.83 37.56
N PHE A 257 10.28 -7.04 37.15
CA PHE A 257 9.38 -8.19 37.09
C PHE A 257 10.12 -9.51 37.31
N GLY A 258 9.40 -10.52 37.78
CA GLY A 258 9.90 -11.86 38.06
C GLY A 258 9.09 -12.91 37.32
N LEU A 259 9.76 -13.90 36.75
CA LEU A 259 9.15 -15.08 36.16
C LEU A 259 8.99 -16.19 37.19
N ASN A 260 8.03 -17.09 36.99
CA ASN A 260 7.81 -18.25 37.88
C ASN A 260 8.97 -19.26 37.91
N ARG A 261 9.91 -19.17 36.95
CA ARG A 261 11.08 -20.05 36.83
C ARG A 261 12.23 -19.31 36.15
N SER A 262 13.44 -19.83 36.33
CA SER A 262 14.59 -19.37 35.53
C SER A 262 14.47 -19.84 34.07
N LEU A 263 14.83 -18.94 33.15
CA LEU A 263 15.02 -19.26 31.74
C LEU A 263 16.39 -19.91 31.49
N SER A 264 16.50 -20.61 30.37
CA SER A 264 17.77 -21.08 29.84
C SER A 264 18.55 -19.90 29.26
N PRO A 265 19.90 -19.89 29.30
CA PRO A 265 20.71 -18.87 28.61
C PRO A 265 20.46 -18.77 27.09
N SER A 266 19.84 -19.80 26.51
CA SER A 266 19.47 -19.84 25.08
C SER A 266 18.06 -19.33 24.79
N ASP A 267 17.23 -19.11 25.81
CA ASP A 267 15.90 -18.53 25.63
C ASP A 267 16.03 -17.03 25.32
N VAL A 268 15.24 -16.56 24.36
CA VAL A 268 15.20 -15.15 23.96
C VAL A 268 14.04 -14.47 24.67
N ILE A 269 14.32 -13.44 25.47
CA ILE A 269 13.31 -12.61 26.13
C ILE A 269 13.24 -11.21 25.50
N ARG A 270 12.02 -10.72 25.31
CA ARG A 270 11.70 -9.36 24.85
C ARG A 270 10.58 -8.78 25.68
N ILE A 271 10.53 -7.46 25.82
CA ILE A 271 9.46 -6.77 26.52
C ILE A 271 8.95 -5.56 25.74
N ASP A 272 7.67 -5.27 25.92
CA ASP A 272 7.07 -3.97 25.62
C ASP A 272 6.44 -3.40 26.89
N PHE A 273 6.40 -2.08 27.05
CA PHE A 273 5.72 -1.42 28.17
C PHE A 273 5.42 0.05 27.87
N ASP A 274 4.48 0.62 28.64
CA ASP A 274 4.15 2.04 28.60
C ASP A 274 4.83 2.78 29.75
N GLU A 275 5.37 3.97 29.47
CA GLU A 275 5.91 4.91 30.45
C GLU A 275 5.00 6.13 30.54
N MET A 276 4.71 6.62 31.73
CA MET A 276 4.04 7.91 31.88
C MET A 276 4.95 9.03 31.38
N ILE A 277 4.47 9.85 30.46
CA ILE A 277 5.18 11.06 30.08
C ILE A 277 4.85 12.10 31.14
N LEU A 278 5.75 12.30 32.10
CA LEU A 278 5.63 13.44 32.99
C LEU A 278 5.64 14.71 32.14
N PRO A 279 4.69 15.65 32.33
CA PRO A 279 4.73 16.91 31.64
C PRO A 279 6.12 17.53 31.89
N PRO A 280 6.75 18.16 30.87
CA PRO A 280 8.04 18.81 31.06
C PRO A 280 7.89 19.72 32.26
N ASN A 281 8.71 19.50 33.30
CA ASN A 281 8.69 20.30 34.51
C ASN A 281 8.59 21.75 34.08
N SER A 282 7.42 22.38 34.28
CA SER A 282 7.29 23.81 34.12
C SER A 282 8.17 24.35 35.21
N SER A 283 9.43 24.63 34.88
CA SER A 283 10.35 25.33 35.75
C SER A 283 9.58 26.56 36.20
N SER A 284 9.13 26.55 37.45
CA SER A 284 8.52 27.71 38.07
C SER A 284 9.60 28.77 38.02
N SER A 285 9.57 29.62 37.00
CA SER A 285 10.35 30.83 36.98
C SER A 285 9.78 31.68 38.09
N SER A 286 10.30 31.48 39.30
CA SER A 286 10.12 32.40 40.40
C SER A 286 10.84 33.69 40.01
N SER A 287 10.10 34.58 39.35
CA SER A 287 10.42 36.01 39.23
C SER A 287 9.79 36.75 40.40
#